data_AF-A0A6C2TWC5-F1
#
_entry.id   AF-A0A6C2TWC5-F1
#
_cell.length_a   1.000
_cell.length_b   1.000
_cell.length_c   1.000
_cell.angle_alpha   90.00
_cell.angle_beta   90.00
_cell.angle_gamma   90.00
#
_symmetry.space_group_name_H-M   'P 1'
#
loop_
_entity.id
_entity.type
_entity.pdbx_description
1 polymer ?
#
loop_
_entity_poly.entity_id
_entity_poly.type
_entity_poly.pdbx_seq_one_letter_code
_entity_poly.pdbx_strand_id
1 'polypeptide(L)' 'MSKAYWEMIADELHAAGWSYGFSTVVDTEHGLLHYAWADKETGHRFSAQAETKMAAFIELQAICSKHNAKLDKAT' A
#
# COMPACT_ATOMS: atom_id res chain seq x y z
N MET A 1 17.24 5.43 -15.91
CA MET A 1 16.40 5.93 -14.80
C MET A 1 16.28 4.78 -13.81
N SER A 2 16.73 4.94 -12.57
CA SER A 2 16.55 3.92 -11.52
C SER A 2 15.13 3.99 -10.96
N LYS A 3 14.55 2.84 -10.64
CA LYS A 3 13.21 2.74 -10.08
C LYS A 3 13.18 3.25 -8.64
N ALA A 4 12.17 4.03 -8.27
CA ALA A 4 11.99 4.43 -6.88
C ALA A 4 11.47 3.24 -6.07
N TYR A 5 11.85 3.14 -4.80
CA TYR A 5 11.51 1.96 -3.99
C TYR A 5 9.99 1.75 -3.82
N TRP A 6 9.21 2.83 -3.69
CA TRP A 6 7.75 2.73 -3.63
C TRP A 6 7.14 2.13 -4.91
N GLU A 7 7.78 2.32 -6.06
CA GLU A 7 7.34 1.71 -7.32
C GLU A 7 7.67 0.21 -7.36
N MET A 8 8.74 -0.23 -6.68
CA MET A 8 9.01 -1.67 -6.52
C MET A 8 7.91 -2.33 -5.67
N ILE A 9 7.53 -1.69 -4.56
CA ILE A 9 6.42 -2.16 -3.73
C ILE A 9 5.10 -2.20 -4.51
N ALA A 10 4.84 -1.15 -5.30
CA ALA A 10 3.66 -1.08 -6.15
C ALA A 10 3.58 -2.24 -7.16
N ASP A 11 4.69 -2.60 -7.81
CA ASP A 11 4.75 -3.76 -8.69
C ASP A 11 4.51 -5.07 -7.94
N GLU A 12 5.06 -5.22 -6.74
CA GLU A 12 4.85 -6.43 -5.92
C GLU A 12 3.38 -6.58 -5.51
N LEU A 13 2.73 -5.48 -5.11
CA LEU A 13 1.29 -5.46 -4.85
C LEU A 13 0.50 -5.87 -6.09
N HIS A 14 0.86 -5.31 -7.25
CA HIS A 14 0.21 -5.64 -8.52
C HIS A 14 0.39 -7.12 -8.89
N ALA A 15 1.60 -7.66 -8.78
CA ALA A 15 1.89 -9.06 -9.01
C ALA A 15 1.13 -10.00 -8.06
N ALA A 16 0.82 -9.54 -6.85
CA ALA A 16 0.00 -10.25 -5.87
C ALA A 16 -1.52 -10.05 -6.06
N GLY A 17 -1.94 -9.44 -7.18
CA GLY A 17 -3.34 -9.27 -7.55
C GLY A 17 -4.03 -8.06 -6.91
N TRP A 18 -3.25 -7.10 -6.37
CA TRP A 18 -3.79 -5.86 -5.84
C TRP A 18 -3.75 -4.73 -6.89
N SER A 19 -4.85 -4.01 -7.03
CA SER A 19 -4.82 -2.66 -7.58
C SER A 19 -4.41 -1.68 -6.48
N TYR A 20 -3.71 -0.60 -6.80
CA TYR A 20 -3.28 0.36 -5.78
C TYR A 20 -3.51 1.81 -6.21
N GLY A 21 -3.52 2.70 -5.23
CA GLY A 21 -3.51 4.14 -5.46
C GLY A 21 -2.80 4.90 -4.35
N PHE A 22 -2.55 6.18 -4.61
CA PHE A 22 -1.81 7.04 -3.70
C PHE A 22 -2.33 8.48 -3.76
N SER A 23 -2.41 9.15 -2.61
CA SER A 23 -2.72 10.57 -2.49
C SER A 23 -1.90 11.24 -1.39
N THR A 24 -1.52 12.49 -1.61
CA THR A 24 -0.94 13.36 -0.57
C THR A 24 -1.96 14.41 -0.18
N VAL A 25 -2.15 14.60 1.13
CA VAL A 25 -3.03 15.60 1.70
C VAL A 25 -2.18 16.56 2.53
N VAL A 26 -2.47 17.85 2.41
CA VAL A 26 -1.89 18.87 3.29
C VAL A 26 -2.80 18.99 4.50
N ASP A 27 -2.26 18.66 5.67
CA ASP A 27 -2.88 18.87 6.98
C ASP A 27 -2.19 20.07 7.65
N THR A 28 -3.00 21.04 8.08
CA THR A 28 -2.52 22.26 8.72
C THR A 28 -1.89 22.01 10.10
N GLU A 29 -2.24 20.91 10.77
CA GLU A 29 -1.69 20.54 12.08
C GLU A 29 -0.52 19.54 11.98
N HIS A 30 -0.57 18.62 11.02
CA HIS A 30 0.39 17.50 10.90
C HIS A 30 1.33 17.58 9.69
N GLY A 31 1.22 18.63 8.87
CA GLY A 31 2.03 18.81 7.67
C GLY A 31 1.54 17.95 6.49
N LEU A 32 2.45 17.28 5.78
CA LEU A 32 2.06 16.42 4.66
C LEU A 32 1.74 15.02 5.13
N LEU A 33 0.52 14.58 4.86
CA LEU A 33 0.08 13.21 5.08
C LEU A 33 -0.01 12.46 3.76
N HIS A 34 0.56 11.26 3.73
CA HIS A 34 0.63 10.42 2.55
C HIS A 34 -0.24 9.17 2.77
N TYR A 35 -1.20 8.96 1.88
CA TYR A 35 -2.13 7.84 1.92
C TYR A 35 -1.87 6.92 0.74
N ALA A 36 -1.66 5.64 1.02
CA ALA A 36 -1.62 4.57 0.02
C ALA A 36 -2.78 3.60 0.29
N TRP A 37 -3.40 3.07 -0.76
CA TRP A 37 -4.41 2.04 -0.63
C TRP A 37 -4.23 0.94 -1.67
N ALA A 38 -4.73 -0.25 -1.33
CA ALA A 38 -4.75 -1.41 -2.18
C ALA A 38 -6.13 -2.06 -2.17
N ASP A 39 -6.59 -2.46 -3.34
CA ASP A 39 -7.88 -3.08 -3.61
C ASP A 39 -7.67 -4.43 -4.29
N LYS A 40 -8.42 -5.44 -3.85
CA LYS A 40 -8.47 -6.76 -4.47
C LYS A 40 -9.86 -6.98 -5.06
N GLU A 41 -9.93 -7.64 -6.20
CA GLU A 41 -11.21 -7.97 -6.87
C GLU A 41 -12.16 -8.77 -5.97
N THR A 42 -11.61 -9.48 -4.98
CA THR A 42 -12.37 -10.22 -3.96
C THR A 42 -13.08 -9.31 -2.94
N GLY A 43 -13.04 -7.99 -3.11
CA GLY A 43 -13.71 -7.01 -2.25
C GLY A 43 -12.92 -6.59 -1.01
N HIS A 44 -11.63 -6.95 -0.92
CA HIS A 44 -10.76 -6.47 0.16
C HIS A 44 -10.11 -5.14 -0.21
N ARG A 45 -10.21 -4.15 0.69
CA ARG A 45 -9.56 -2.85 0.58
C ARG A 45 -8.74 -2.58 1.84
N PHE A 46 -7.48 -2.21 1.68
CA PHE A 46 -6.58 -1.79 2.75
C PHE A 46 -6.01 -0.42 2.46
N SER A 47 -5.71 0.34 3.50
CA SER A 47 -5.08 1.66 3.40
C SER A 47 -4.05 1.85 4.49
N ALA A 48 -3.02 2.63 4.20
CA ALA A 48 -2.00 3.04 5.14
C ALA A 48 -1.75 4.55 4.99
N GLN A 49 -1.44 5.19 6.11
CA GLN A 49 -1.11 6.61 6.19
C GLN A 49 0.25 6.76 6.86
N ALA A 50 1.08 7.66 6.32
CA ALA A 50 2.36 8.01 6.94
C ALA A 50 2.83 9.43 6.57
N GLU A 51 3.85 9.92 7.25
CA GLU A 51 4.52 11.20 6.99
C GLU A 51 5.29 11.22 5.65
N THR A 52 5.51 10.05 5.03
CA THR A 52 6.13 9.95 3.70
C THR A 52 5.41 8.95 2.83
N LYS A 53 5.41 9.19 1.50
CA LYS A 53 4.90 8.25 0.50
C LYS A 53 5.50 6.86 0.67
N MET A 54 6.81 6.81 0.91
CA MET A 54 7.55 5.56 1.09
C MET A 54 7.04 4.75 2.28
N ALA A 55 6.91 5.38 3.45
CA ALA A 55 6.40 4.72 4.65
C ALA A 55 4.95 4.21 4.47
N ALA A 56 4.10 4.98 3.78
CA ALA A 56 2.74 4.55 3.47
C ALA A 56 2.72 3.27 2.61
N PHE A 57 3.61 3.16 1.61
CA PHE A 57 3.71 1.95 0.79
C PHE A 57 4.28 0.75 1.55
N ILE A 58 5.28 0.94 2.42
CA ILE A 58 5.82 -0.14 3.27
C ILE A 58 4.73 -0.73 4.18
N GLU A 59 3.97 0.14 4.85
CA GLU A 59 2.88 -0.30 5.74
C GLU A 59 1.77 -1.02 4.95
N LEU A 60 1.41 -0.49 3.77
CA LEU A 60 0.42 -1.12 2.90
C LEU A 60 0.85 -2.53 2.46
N GLN A 61 2.11 -2.68 2.05
CA GLN A 61 2.67 -3.99 1.68
C GLN A 61 2.61 -4.97 2.86
N ALA A 62 2.98 -4.54 4.06
CA ALA A 62 2.92 -5.39 5.25
C ALA A 62 1.50 -5.87 5.55
N ILE A 63 0.49 -5.01 5.38
CA ILE A 63 -0.93 -5.37 5.56
C ILE A 63 -1.37 -6.39 4.51
N CYS A 64 -1.12 -6.11 3.23
CA CYS A 64 -1.50 -6.99 2.12
C CYS A 64 -0.81 -8.37 2.19
N SER A 65 0.49 -8.40 2.51
CA SER A 65 1.25 -9.65 2.67
C SER A 65 0.73 -10.48 3.83
N LYS A 66 0.41 -9.85 4.97
CA LYS A 66 -0.21 -10.55 6.11
C LYS A 66 -1.60 -11.10 5.76
N HIS A 67 -2.38 -10.38 4.95
CA HIS A 67 -3.68 -10.86 4.50
C HIS A 67 -3.55 -12.07 3.56
N ASN A 68 -2.68 -11.98 2.55
CA ASN A 68 -2.42 -13.10 1.63
C ASN A 68 -1.91 -14.34 2.38
N ALA A 69 -0.97 -14.19 3.32
CA ALA A 69 -0.48 -15.32 4.13
C ALA A 69 -1.55 -15.96 5.02
N LYS A 70 -2.65 -15.26 5.35
CA LYS A 70 -3.80 -15.86 6.05
C LYS A 70 -4.68 -16.67 5.09
N LEU A 71 -4.86 -16.20 3.85
CA LEU A 71 -5.60 -16.94 2.82
C LEU A 71 -4.88 -18.24 2.46
N ASP A 72 -3.56 -18.20 2.29
CA ASP A 72 -2.75 -19.39 1.95
C ASP A 72 -2.79 -20.47 3.04
N LYS A 73 -3.03 -20.09 4.29
CA LYS A 73 -3.20 -21.04 5.42
C LYS A 73 -4.62 -21.56 5.59
N ALA A 74 -5.59 -20.93 4.94
CA ALA A 74 -7.01 -21.29 5.03
C ALA A 74 -7.48 -22.16 3.85
N THR A 75 -6.59 -22.41 2.87
CA THR A 75 -6.84 -23.20 1.66
C THR A 75 -6.08 -24.52 1.74
#